data_AF-A0A7T3RDU8-F1
#
_entry.id   AF-A0A7T3RDU8-F1
#
_cell.length_a   1.000
_cell.length_b   1.000
_cell.length_c   1.000
_cell.angle_alpha   90.00
_cell.angle_beta   90.00
_cell.angle_gamma   90.00
#
_symmetry.space_group_name_H-M   'P 1'
#
loop_
_entity.id
_entity.type
_entity.pdbx_description
1 polymer ?
#
loop_
_entity_poly.entity_id
_entity_poly.type
_entity_poly.pdbx_seq_one_letter_code
_entity_poly.pdbx_strand_id
1 'polypeptide(L)' 'MNQKTRCIFYYDFGDNWKFNVKITNILNSTSPVKILDGENLGILEDCGGVCGLEHIVKLLKNAYETWNL' A
#
# COMPACT_ATOMS: atom_id res chain seq x y z
N MET A 1 -8.56 -16.68 -24.74
CA MET A 1 -8.17 -17.13 -23.39
C MET A 1 -8.61 -16.07 -22.40
N ASN A 2 -9.44 -16.40 -21.41
CA ASN A 2 -9.75 -15.47 -20.31
C ASN A 2 -8.51 -15.34 -19.42
N GLN A 3 -7.68 -14.34 -19.66
CA GLN A 3 -6.52 -14.08 -18.81
C GLN A 3 -7.01 -13.61 -17.44
N LYS A 4 -6.51 -14.24 -16.37
CA LYS A 4 -6.73 -13.76 -15.00
C LYS A 4 -5.95 -12.45 -14.84
N THR A 5 -6.66 -11.33 -14.69
CA THR A 5 -6.08 -9.99 -14.58
C THR A 5 -5.99 -9.49 -13.13
N ARG A 6 -6.24 -10.34 -12.14
CA ARG A 6 -6.23 -9.98 -10.72
C ARG A 6 -5.46 -11.01 -9.90
N CYS A 7 -4.69 -10.53 -8.93
CA CYS A 7 -4.06 -11.35 -7.91
C CYS A 7 -3.96 -10.58 -6.59
N ILE A 8 -3.71 -11.31 -5.50
CA ILE A 8 -3.34 -10.74 -4.21
C ILE A 8 -1.83 -10.96 -4.07
N PHE A 9 -1.08 -9.87 -3.89
CA PHE A 9 0.32 -9.89 -3.55
C PHE A 9 0.45 -9.80 -2.03
N TYR A 10 1.10 -10.81 -1.44
CA TYR A 10 1.39 -10.85 -0.01
C TYR A 10 2.83 -10.41 0.20
N TYR A 11 3.04 -9.54 1.18
CA TYR A 11 4.35 -9.04 1.55
C TYR A 11 4.46 -9.01 3.08
N ASP A 12 5.66 -9.31 3.58
CA ASP A 12 5.96 -9.50 5.00
C ASP A 12 4.95 -10.43 5.71
N PHE A 13 5.33 -11.69 5.92
CA PHE A 13 4.45 -12.65 6.58
C PHE A 13 4.28 -12.38 8.09
N GLY A 14 5.09 -11.51 8.70
CA GLY A 14 4.87 -11.03 10.07
C GLY A 14 3.68 -10.07 10.11
N ASP A 15 3.73 -9.00 9.33
CA ASP A 15 2.69 -7.95 9.30
C ASP A 15 1.49 -8.28 8.39
N ASN A 16 1.61 -9.29 7.54
CA ASN A 16 0.57 -9.81 6.67
C ASN A 16 -0.02 -8.74 5.73
N TRP A 17 0.85 -7.95 5.08
CA TRP A 17 0.41 -6.98 4.08
C TRP A 17 -0.19 -7.69 2.86
N LYS A 18 -1.33 -7.17 2.37
CA LYS A 18 -2.05 -7.72 1.22
C LYS A 18 -2.38 -6.61 0.23
N PHE A 19 -1.88 -6.73 -0.98
CA PHE A 19 -2.10 -5.78 -2.06
C PHE A 19 -2.95 -6.41 -3.15
N ASN A 20 -4.08 -5.77 -3.47
CA ASN A 20 -4.90 -6.18 -4.60
C ASN A 20 -4.27 -5.64 -5.90
N VAL A 21 -3.67 -6.51 -6.70
CA VAL A 21 -3.03 -6.14 -7.95
C VAL A 21 -3.97 -6.46 -9.11
N LYS A 22 -4.16 -5.48 -10.00
CA LYS A 22 -4.97 -5.62 -11.22
C LYS A 22 -4.15 -5.22 -12.44
N ILE A 23 -4.09 -6.11 -13.43
CA ILE A 23 -3.58 -5.82 -14.76
C ILE A 23 -4.68 -5.07 -15.54
N THR A 24 -4.41 -3.82 -15.90
CA THR A 24 -5.35 -2.97 -16.65
C THR A 24 -5.11 -3.02 -18.15
N ASN A 25 -3.84 -3.09 -18.57
CA ASN A 25 -3.46 -3.18 -19.98
C ASN A 25 -2.13 -3.94 -20.11
N ILE A 26 -1.93 -4.59 -21.26
CA ILE A 26 -0.67 -5.25 -21.60
C ILE A 26 -0.09 -4.53 -22.81
N LEU A 27 1.07 -3.90 -22.62
CA LEU A 27 1.77 -3.14 -23.64
C LEU A 27 3.09 -3.84 -23.94
N ASN A 28 3.45 -3.94 -25.23
CA ASN A 28 4.78 -4.39 -25.62
C ASN A 28 5.75 -3.20 -25.56
N SER A 29 6.31 -2.96 -24.37
CA SER A 29 7.26 -1.88 -24.12
C SER A 29 8.45 -2.39 -23.31
N THR A 30 9.65 -1.94 -23.66
CA THR A 30 10.90 -2.17 -22.91
C THR A 30 11.22 -1.02 -21.95
N SER A 31 10.28 -0.09 -21.76
CA SER A 31 10.48 1.04 -20.86
C SER A 31 10.66 0.57 -19.41
N PRO A 32 11.49 1.27 -18.61
CA PRO A 32 11.58 0.99 -17.18
C PRO A 32 10.23 1.22 -16.49
N VAL A 33 10.07 0.63 -15.30
CA VAL A 33 8.88 0.84 -14.46
C VAL A 33 8.71 2.32 -14.18
N LYS A 34 7.49 2.82 -14.37
CA LYS A 34 7.11 4.20 -14.06
C LYS A 34 5.92 4.18 -13.12
N ILE A 35 5.96 5.02 -12.10
CA ILE A 35 4.80 5.34 -11.27
C ILE A 35 4.02 6.42 -12.02
N LEU A 36 2.77 6.13 -12.36
CA LEU A 36 1.92 7.06 -13.11
C LEU A 36 1.02 7.89 -12.20
N ASP A 37 0.66 7.35 -11.04
CA ASP A 37 -0.25 7.96 -10.06
C ASP A 37 -0.05 7.30 -8.68
N GLY A 38 -0.52 7.96 -7.63
CA GLY A 38 -0.47 7.46 -6.25
C GLY A 38 -1.09 8.41 -5.24
N GLU A 39 -1.60 7.86 -4.15
CA GLU A 39 -2.15 8.60 -3.02
C GLU A 39 -1.59 8.05 -1.69
N ASN A 40 -1.67 8.88 -0.64
CA ASN A 40 -1.13 8.59 0.69
C ASN A 40 0.40 8.36 0.69
N LEU A 41 0.93 7.89 1.82
CA LEU A 41 2.38 7.76 2.06
C LEU A 41 2.92 6.33 1.92
N GLY A 42 2.05 5.35 1.63
CA GLY A 42 2.42 3.93 1.59
C GLY A 42 2.36 3.25 2.97
N ILE A 43 2.99 2.07 3.08
CA ILE A 43 3.09 1.30 4.33
C ILE A 43 4.29 1.75 5.16
N LEU A 44 4.21 1.53 6.47
CA LEU A 44 5.39 1.59 7.36
C LEU A 44 5.81 0.14 7.65
N GLU A 45 7.09 -0.16 7.47
CA GLU A 45 7.65 -1.48 7.76
C GLU A 45 7.59 -1.80 9.26
N ASP A 46 7.48 -3.09 9.58
CA ASP A 46 7.53 -3.65 10.94
C ASP A 46 6.61 -2.93 11.95
N CYS A 47 5.42 -2.51 11.51
CA CYS A 47 4.50 -1.73 12.34
C CYS A 47 3.34 -2.55 12.91
N GLY A 48 3.24 -3.83 12.58
CA GLY A 48 2.12 -4.70 12.99
C GLY A 48 0.98 -4.71 11.97
N GLY A 49 1.29 -4.50 10.70
CA GLY A 49 0.34 -4.55 9.60
C GLY A 49 -0.68 -3.41 9.64
N VAL A 50 -1.85 -3.65 9.03
CA VAL A 50 -2.92 -2.65 8.88
C VAL A 50 -3.33 -2.04 10.22
N CYS A 51 -3.58 -2.88 11.24
CA CYS A 51 -4.00 -2.40 12.56
C CYS A 51 -2.93 -1.54 13.23
N GLY A 52 -1.66 -1.92 13.09
CA GLY A 52 -0.53 -1.17 13.63
C GLY A 52 -0.39 0.22 13.00
N LEU A 53 -0.46 0.28 11.67
CA LEU A 53 -0.43 1.54 10.93
C LEU A 53 -1.62 2.44 11.28
N GLU A 54 -2.83 1.90 11.34
CA GLU A 54 -4.03 2.65 11.75
C GLU A 54 -3.89 3.24 13.15
N HIS A 55 -3.31 2.48 14.09
CA HIS A 55 -3.06 2.95 15.44
C HIS A 55 -2.05 4.10 15.46
N ILE A 56 -0.94 3.99 14.72
CA ILE A 56 0.07 5.06 14.61
C ILE A 56 -0.56 6.34 14.04
N VAL A 57 -1.32 6.22 12.95
CA VAL A 57 -2.01 7.36 12.32
C VAL A 57 -2.95 8.04 13.30
N LYS A 58 -3.70 7.26 14.09
CA LYS A 58 -4.60 7.79 15.12
C LYS A 58 -3.84 8.54 16.21
N LEU A 59 -2.72 7.99 16.70
CA LEU A 59 -1.89 8.65 17.71
C LEU A 59 -1.32 9.98 17.20
N LEU A 60 -0.83 10.01 15.96
CA LEU A 60 -0.27 11.21 15.35
C LEU A 60 -1.34 12.30 15.16
N LYS A 61 -2.54 11.94 14.71
CA LYS A 61 -3.67 12.88 14.59
C LYS A 61 -4.05 13.47 15.94
N ASN A 62 -4.20 12.62 16.96
CA ASN A 62 -4.52 13.08 18.32
C ASN A 62 -3.43 14.02 18.87
N ALA A 63 -2.15 13.71 18.65
CA ALA A 63 -1.05 14.54 19.10
C ALA A 63 -1.06 15.91 18.39
N TYR A 64 -1.27 15.93 17.07
CA TYR A 64 -1.38 17.14 16.28
C TYR A 64 -2.51 18.07 16.80
N GLU A 65 -3.69 17.51 17.02
CA GLU A 65 -4.85 18.24 17.55
C GLU A 65 -4.63 18.73 18.98
N THR A 66 -4.05 17.89 19.85
CA THR A 66 -3.84 18.24 21.26
C THR A 66 -2.78 19.33 21.41
N TRP A 67 -1.75 19.32 20.57
CA TRP A 67 -0.59 20.22 20.68
C TRP A 67 -0.70 21.45 19.78
N ASN A 68 -1.79 21.56 19.01
CA ASN A 68 -2.06 22.68 18.10
C ASN A 68 -0.91 22.93 17.11
N LEU A 69 -0.32 21.84 16.62
CA LEU A 69 0.70 21.86 15.56
C LEU A 69 0.07 22.18 14.20
#